data_AF-A0A354MBR0-F1
#
_entry.id   AF-A0A354MBR0-F1
#
_cell.length_a   1.000
_cell.length_b   1.000
_cell.length_c   1.000
_cell.angle_alpha   90.00
_cell.angle_beta   90.00
_cell.angle_gamma   90.00
#
_symmetry.space_group_name_H-M   'P 1'
#
loop_
_entity.id
_entity.type
_entity.pdbx_description
1 polymer ?
#
loop_
_entity_poly.entity_id
_entity_poly.type
_entity_poly.pdbx_seq_one_letter_code
_entity_poly.pdbx_strand_id
1 'polypeptide(L)'
;MSDEYIKKFYNEVNEALEGDYKIILEPNRNLTDEWIEYDQVKWELDESLQKLVNTLLEEDTIDFEEKVLIIYKYICLNYVYDDNVLYFFKKDSSDPNNIKYIAVDWYGRIIDKKWKENRKNHNRRVCYEFARFYAKAINEMLIGNDNCEAFMLGDKENLHYVVGLTGNEYSIILDPDDFNNIKDLTRLKLGLAINGIKILRDNSGKFQKAVDKFNQDKKNELPEVEKTRENLKDGNFIEYFKSVVEILKSYNIDSQGFYEYMKSIVEQEEIETEKVWKKINGDNEKRYARCSIFNLDSKTYLLDSVDKTLSIINNENLDKDTFVFNPEENEYPYYGG
;
A
#
# COMPACT_ATOMS: atom_id res chain seq x y z
N MET A 1 -11.11 -11.07 -23.08
CA MET A 1 -9.64 -11.14 -23.27
C MET A 1 -9.19 -12.61 -23.41
N SER A 2 -8.10 -12.91 -24.13
CA SER A 2 -7.61 -14.28 -24.33
C SER A 2 -6.81 -14.79 -23.12
N ASP A 3 -7.17 -15.95 -22.57
CA ASP A 3 -6.49 -16.57 -21.40
C ASP A 3 -4.97 -16.76 -21.59
N GLU A 4 -4.51 -16.81 -22.84
CA GLU A 4 -3.08 -16.81 -23.18
C GLU A 4 -2.32 -15.63 -22.55
N TYR A 5 -2.90 -14.42 -22.54
CA TYR A 5 -2.23 -13.25 -21.97
C TYR A 5 -2.22 -13.26 -20.44
N ILE A 6 -3.24 -13.85 -19.79
CA ILE A 6 -3.20 -14.07 -18.33
C ILE A 6 -2.07 -15.06 -17.99
N LYS A 7 -1.98 -16.17 -18.72
CA LYS A 7 -0.90 -17.15 -18.53
C LYS A 7 0.48 -16.56 -18.82
N LYS A 8 0.58 -15.73 -19.85
CA LYS A 8 1.82 -15.01 -20.17
C LYS A 8 2.21 -14.05 -19.05
N PHE A 9 1.25 -13.26 -18.54
CA PHE A 9 1.46 -12.38 -17.38
C PHE A 9 1.96 -13.16 -16.17
N TYR A 10 1.34 -14.31 -15.86
CA TYR A 10 1.78 -15.16 -14.74
C TYR A 10 3.25 -15.60 -14.88
N ASN A 11 3.66 -16.02 -16.07
CA ASN A 11 5.07 -16.38 -16.33
C ASN A 11 6.00 -15.16 -16.19
N GLU A 12 5.62 -14.01 -16.75
CA GLU A 12 6.38 -12.75 -16.65
C GLU A 12 6.53 -12.31 -15.18
N VAL A 13 5.51 -12.52 -14.35
CA VAL A 13 5.58 -12.29 -12.90
C VAL A 13 6.60 -13.20 -12.24
N ASN A 14 6.55 -14.51 -12.50
CA ASN A 14 7.48 -15.48 -11.91
C ASN A 14 8.93 -15.28 -12.36
N GLU A 15 9.14 -14.71 -13.56
CA GLU A 15 10.48 -14.33 -14.04
C GLU A 15 11.00 -13.04 -13.38
N ALA A 16 10.10 -12.11 -13.05
CA ALA A 16 10.47 -10.78 -12.61
C ALA A 16 10.41 -10.55 -11.10
N LEU A 17 9.70 -11.39 -10.34
CA LEU A 17 9.53 -11.27 -8.89
C LEU A 17 10.05 -12.51 -8.18
N GLU A 18 10.59 -12.30 -6.98
CA GLU A 18 10.90 -13.38 -6.05
C GLU A 18 9.63 -13.78 -5.28
N GLY A 19 9.42 -15.08 -5.12
CA GLY A 19 8.28 -15.63 -4.38
C GLY A 19 7.25 -16.33 -5.26
N ASP A 20 6.25 -16.92 -4.61
CA ASP A 20 5.17 -17.63 -5.27
C ASP A 20 3.93 -16.76 -5.34
N TYR A 21 3.42 -16.55 -6.55
CA TYR A 21 2.23 -15.74 -6.80
C TYR A 21 1.04 -16.56 -7.28
N LYS A 22 -0.14 -15.94 -7.18
CA LYS A 22 -1.42 -16.40 -7.73
C LYS A 22 -2.20 -15.22 -8.31
N ILE A 23 -3.02 -15.51 -9.30
CA ILE A 23 -3.94 -14.56 -9.91
C ILE A 23 -5.32 -14.82 -9.33
N ILE A 24 -5.96 -13.75 -8.87
CA ILE A 24 -7.30 -13.79 -8.30
C ILE A 24 -8.27 -13.09 -9.26
N LEU A 25 -9.24 -13.86 -9.77
CA LEU A 25 -10.22 -13.40 -10.74
C LEU A 25 -11.56 -13.08 -10.08
N GLU A 26 -12.32 -12.17 -10.71
CA GLU A 26 -13.71 -11.91 -10.33
C GLU A 26 -14.55 -13.20 -10.55
N PRO A 27 -15.47 -13.57 -9.63
CA PRO A 27 -16.17 -14.86 -9.62
C PRO A 27 -16.88 -15.31 -10.92
N ASN A 28 -17.10 -14.41 -11.89
CA ASN A 28 -17.78 -14.71 -13.14
C ASN A 28 -16.85 -15.17 -14.28
N ARG A 29 -15.51 -15.17 -14.09
CA ARG A 29 -14.56 -15.72 -15.07
C ARG A 29 -14.58 -17.26 -15.06
N ASN A 30 -14.08 -17.87 -16.12
CA ASN A 30 -13.93 -19.32 -16.23
C ASN A 30 -12.57 -19.68 -16.86
N LEU A 31 -11.54 -19.68 -16.03
CA LEU A 31 -10.17 -20.16 -16.25
C LEU A 31 -9.77 -21.03 -15.05
N THR A 32 -9.19 -22.21 -15.28
CA THR A 32 -8.80 -23.12 -14.19
C THR A 32 -7.36 -23.54 -14.37
N ASP A 33 -6.51 -23.16 -13.41
CA ASP A 33 -5.10 -23.51 -13.31
C ASP A 33 -4.69 -23.49 -11.83
N GLU A 34 -3.57 -24.09 -11.46
CA GLU A 34 -3.12 -24.19 -10.05
C GLU A 34 -2.79 -22.85 -9.38
N TRP A 35 -2.53 -21.82 -10.19
CA TRP A 35 -2.22 -20.46 -9.79
C TRP A 35 -3.41 -19.51 -9.93
N ILE A 36 -4.60 -20.03 -10.25
CA ILE A 36 -5.85 -19.27 -10.30
C ILE A 36 -6.64 -19.47 -9.01
N GLU A 37 -7.02 -18.36 -8.40
CA GLU A 37 -8.04 -18.30 -7.36
C GLU A 37 -9.22 -17.45 -7.83
N TYR A 38 -10.42 -17.76 -7.33
CA TYR A 38 -11.59 -16.92 -7.51
C TYR A 38 -11.89 -16.18 -6.22
N ASP A 39 -12.09 -14.87 -6.34
CA ASP A 39 -12.56 -14.08 -5.22
C ASP A 39 -13.96 -14.55 -4.80
N GLN A 40 -14.19 -14.65 -3.49
CA GLN A 40 -15.49 -14.99 -2.93
C GLN A 40 -16.42 -13.76 -2.87
N VAL A 41 -15.87 -12.56 -3.01
CA VAL A 41 -16.59 -11.30 -2.96
C VAL A 41 -16.76 -10.75 -4.37
N LYS A 42 -17.98 -10.36 -4.71
CA LYS A 42 -18.25 -9.60 -5.93
C LYS A 42 -17.57 -8.23 -5.87
N TRP A 43 -16.80 -7.88 -6.90
CA TRP A 43 -16.12 -6.61 -6.96
C TRP A 43 -17.10 -5.47 -7.25
N GLU A 44 -17.07 -4.43 -6.42
CA GLU A 44 -17.96 -3.28 -6.47
C GLU A 44 -17.14 -2.00 -6.23
N LEU A 45 -17.46 -0.94 -6.99
CA LEU A 45 -16.91 0.39 -6.75
C LEU A 45 -17.76 1.13 -5.73
N ASP A 46 -17.13 1.94 -4.90
CA ASP A 46 -17.84 2.96 -4.15
C ASP A 46 -18.41 4.05 -5.10
N GLU A 47 -19.37 4.83 -4.60
CA GLU A 47 -20.05 5.85 -5.40
C GLU A 47 -19.10 6.90 -6.00
N SER A 48 -18.04 7.25 -5.28
CA SER A 48 -17.13 8.31 -5.67
C SER A 48 -16.15 7.87 -6.76
N LEU A 49 -15.65 6.64 -6.67
CA LEU A 49 -14.83 6.02 -7.69
C LEU A 49 -15.66 5.65 -8.93
N GLN A 50 -16.90 5.17 -8.75
CA GLN A 50 -17.83 4.93 -9.85
C GLN A 50 -18.09 6.21 -10.66
N LYS A 51 -18.29 7.34 -9.97
CA LYS A 51 -18.48 8.64 -10.63
C LYS A 51 -17.26 9.03 -11.46
N LEU A 52 -16.05 8.82 -10.94
CA LEU A 52 -14.81 9.06 -11.69
C LEU A 52 -14.74 8.18 -12.94
N VAL A 53 -14.99 6.88 -12.82
CA VAL A 53 -14.99 5.95 -13.96
C VAL A 53 -15.97 6.39 -15.04
N ASN A 54 -17.19 6.78 -14.66
CA ASN A 54 -18.19 7.27 -15.61
C ASN A 54 -17.71 8.54 -16.35
N THR A 55 -17.06 9.48 -15.65
CA THR A 55 -16.47 10.66 -16.29
C THR A 55 -15.33 10.28 -17.25
N LEU A 56 -14.46 9.34 -16.89
CA LEU A 56 -13.35 8.89 -17.74
C LEU A 56 -13.83 8.10 -18.97
N LEU A 57 -14.98 7.42 -18.89
CA LEU A 57 -15.60 6.74 -20.03
C LEU A 57 -16.08 7.72 -21.11
N GLU A 58 -16.56 8.90 -20.71
CA GLU A 58 -17.04 9.95 -21.61
C GLU A 58 -15.91 10.80 -22.21
N GLU A 59 -14.72 10.76 -21.62
CA GLU A 59 -13.56 11.56 -22.04
C GLU A 59 -12.80 10.87 -23.18
N ASP A 60 -12.68 11.49 -24.35
CA ASP A 60 -12.00 10.95 -25.53
C ASP A 60 -10.64 11.60 -25.83
N THR A 61 -10.26 12.65 -25.10
CA THR A 61 -9.02 13.39 -25.34
C THR A 61 -7.77 12.82 -24.66
N ILE A 62 -7.95 11.87 -23.74
CA ILE A 62 -6.86 11.19 -23.04
C ILE A 62 -6.84 9.70 -23.35
N ASP A 63 -5.63 9.15 -23.39
CA ASP A 63 -5.43 7.73 -23.70
C ASP A 63 -5.81 6.84 -22.50
N PHE A 64 -6.10 5.57 -22.78
CA PHE A 64 -6.48 4.59 -21.76
C PHE A 64 -5.46 4.50 -20.62
N GLU A 65 -4.16 4.51 -20.92
CA GLU A 65 -3.09 4.45 -19.93
C GLU A 65 -3.10 5.68 -19.01
N GLU A 66 -3.44 6.86 -19.54
CA GLU A 66 -3.61 8.07 -18.73
C GLU A 66 -4.83 7.95 -17.81
N LYS A 67 -5.94 7.37 -18.30
CA LYS A 67 -7.13 7.09 -17.47
C LYS A 67 -6.82 6.14 -16.32
N VAL A 68 -6.04 5.08 -16.58
CA VAL A 68 -5.54 4.16 -15.53
C VAL A 68 -4.75 4.94 -14.47
N LEU A 69 -3.83 5.82 -14.88
CA LEU A 69 -3.05 6.66 -13.95
C LEU A 69 -3.90 7.70 -13.20
N ILE A 70 -4.99 8.19 -13.79
CA ILE A 70 -5.95 9.07 -13.09
C ILE A 70 -6.66 8.32 -11.97
N ILE A 71 -7.09 7.07 -12.21
CA ILE A 71 -7.67 6.23 -11.17
C ILE A 71 -6.63 5.91 -10.09
N TYR A 72 -5.40 5.57 -10.48
CA TYR A 72 -4.29 5.37 -9.54
C TYR A 72 -4.11 6.57 -8.60
N LYS A 73 -4.05 7.77 -9.20
CA LYS A 73 -3.92 9.03 -8.47
C LYS A 73 -5.11 9.26 -7.55
N TYR A 74 -6.32 9.00 -8.03
CA TYR A 74 -7.53 9.14 -7.23
C TYR A 74 -7.47 8.25 -5.99
N ILE A 75 -7.09 6.98 -6.16
CA ILE A 75 -6.97 6.04 -5.04
C ILE A 75 -5.97 6.55 -4.01
N CYS A 76 -4.78 6.96 -4.47
CA CYS A 76 -3.71 7.44 -3.58
C CYS A 76 -4.07 8.71 -2.81
N LEU A 77 -4.82 9.62 -3.42
CA LEU A 77 -5.20 10.89 -2.79
C LEU A 77 -6.42 10.77 -1.87
N ASN A 78 -7.32 9.83 -2.13
CA ASN A 78 -8.59 9.73 -1.40
C ASN A 78 -8.62 8.64 -0.34
N TYR A 79 -7.71 7.66 -0.40
CA TYR A 79 -7.65 6.58 0.57
C TYR A 79 -6.37 6.59 1.42
N VAL A 80 -6.43 5.85 2.53
CA VAL A 80 -5.33 5.64 3.47
C VAL A 80 -5.14 4.14 3.65
N TYR A 81 -3.90 3.68 3.73
CA TYR A 81 -3.62 2.28 4.05
C TYR A 81 -4.05 1.97 5.49
N ASP A 82 -4.87 0.95 5.67
CA ASP A 82 -5.36 0.49 6.97
C ASP A 82 -4.30 -0.38 7.67
N ASP A 83 -3.33 0.27 8.31
CA ASP A 83 -2.19 -0.39 8.96
C ASP A 83 -2.56 -1.25 10.16
N ASN A 84 -3.80 -1.14 10.64
CA ASN A 84 -4.34 -1.98 11.69
C ASN A 84 -4.42 -3.46 11.28
N VAL A 85 -4.56 -3.77 9.98
CA VAL A 85 -4.55 -5.18 9.50
C VAL A 85 -3.27 -5.91 9.89
N LEU A 86 -2.15 -5.19 9.89
CA LEU A 86 -0.82 -5.74 10.14
C LEU A 86 -0.58 -6.04 11.63
N TYR A 87 -1.44 -5.53 12.52
CA TYR A 87 -1.45 -5.91 13.92
C TYR A 87 -1.93 -7.36 14.10
N PHE A 88 -2.81 -7.84 13.22
CA PHE A 88 -3.38 -9.19 13.29
C PHE A 88 -2.55 -10.26 12.58
N PHE A 89 -1.46 -9.86 11.91
CA PHE A 89 -0.62 -10.81 11.19
C PHE A 89 0.00 -11.80 12.18
N LYS A 90 -0.30 -13.08 11.98
CA LYS A 90 0.16 -14.15 12.85
C LYS A 90 1.62 -14.46 12.54
N LYS A 91 2.48 -14.36 13.54
CA LYS A 91 3.86 -14.84 13.45
C LYS A 91 3.87 -16.37 13.53
N ASP A 92 4.18 -17.04 12.43
CA ASP A 92 4.49 -18.46 12.41
C ASP A 92 5.99 -18.64 12.62
N SER A 93 6.35 -19.16 13.78
CA SER A 93 7.72 -19.50 14.16
C SER A 93 7.94 -21.00 14.28
N SER A 94 7.09 -21.82 13.62
CA SER A 94 7.23 -23.28 13.64
C SER A 94 8.54 -23.76 13.01
N ASP A 95 9.06 -23.00 12.04
CA ASP A 95 10.43 -23.12 11.52
C ASP A 95 11.27 -21.91 11.99
N PRO A 96 12.26 -22.11 12.89
CA PRO A 96 13.14 -21.04 13.36
C PRO A 96 13.98 -20.38 12.26
N ASN A 97 14.22 -21.05 11.13
CA ASN A 97 14.97 -20.51 10.00
C ASN A 97 14.07 -19.83 8.96
N ASN A 98 12.76 -19.93 9.12
CA ASN A 98 11.77 -19.42 8.18
C ASN A 98 10.55 -18.88 8.94
N ILE A 99 10.75 -17.77 9.65
CA ILE A 99 9.67 -17.07 10.34
C ILE A 99 8.77 -16.44 9.29
N LYS A 100 7.49 -16.84 9.28
CA LYS A 100 6.48 -16.30 8.37
C LYS A 100 5.49 -15.43 9.12
N TYR A 101 4.87 -14.51 8.40
CA TYR A 101 3.68 -13.82 8.87
C TYR A 101 2.50 -14.28 8.01
N ILE A 102 1.35 -14.52 8.63
CA ILE A 102 0.16 -15.00 7.93
C ILE A 102 -0.92 -13.95 8.10
N ALA A 103 -1.47 -13.47 6.99
CA ALA A 103 -2.57 -12.52 6.98
C ALA A 103 -3.89 -13.19 7.42
N VAL A 104 -4.77 -12.42 8.05
CA VAL A 104 -6.10 -12.89 8.47
C VAL A 104 -7.16 -12.62 7.39
N ASP A 105 -7.93 -13.64 7.05
CA ASP A 105 -8.94 -13.52 5.97
C ASP A 105 -10.15 -12.65 6.35
N TRP A 106 -10.51 -12.63 7.63
CA TRP A 106 -11.67 -11.87 8.11
C TRP A 106 -11.46 -10.35 8.05
N TYR A 107 -10.22 -9.88 7.89
CA TYR A 107 -9.91 -8.45 7.75
C TYR A 107 -9.81 -8.06 6.27
N GLY A 108 -10.96 -7.86 5.63
CA GLY A 108 -11.07 -7.26 4.30
C GLY A 108 -11.03 -8.23 3.13
N ARG A 109 -10.54 -9.47 3.31
CA ARG A 109 -10.66 -10.50 2.27
C ARG A 109 -12.07 -11.10 2.25
N ILE A 110 -12.65 -11.42 3.41
CA ILE A 110 -14.06 -11.78 3.54
C ILE A 110 -14.87 -10.53 3.91
N ILE A 111 -15.81 -10.12 3.05
CA ILE A 111 -16.61 -8.91 3.25
C ILE A 111 -18.08 -9.27 3.44
N ASP A 112 -18.61 -8.99 4.63
CA ASP A 112 -20.04 -9.07 4.93
C ASP A 112 -20.74 -7.70 4.84
N LYS A 113 -22.04 -7.66 5.12
CA LYS A 113 -22.81 -6.41 5.11
C LYS A 113 -22.31 -5.41 6.16
N LYS A 114 -21.89 -5.89 7.34
CA LYS A 114 -21.42 -5.03 8.42
C LYS A 114 -20.10 -4.35 8.05
N TRP A 115 -19.16 -5.09 7.46
CA TRP A 115 -17.91 -4.56 6.90
C TRP A 115 -18.18 -3.42 5.92
N LYS A 116 -19.08 -3.65 4.94
CA LYS A 116 -19.45 -2.63 3.95
C LYS A 116 -20.02 -1.36 4.59
N GLU A 117 -20.91 -1.49 5.58
CA GLU A 117 -21.46 -0.31 6.27
C GLU A 117 -20.41 0.42 7.10
N ASN A 118 -19.52 -0.29 7.79
CA ASN A 118 -18.45 0.31 8.58
C ASN A 118 -17.48 1.12 7.69
N ARG A 119 -17.09 0.55 6.54
CA ARG A 119 -16.17 1.16 5.56
C ARG A 119 -16.72 2.41 4.87
N LYS A 120 -18.01 2.73 5.00
CA LYS A 120 -18.58 4.01 4.53
C LYS A 120 -18.20 5.19 5.42
N ASN A 121 -17.84 4.95 6.68
CA ASN A 121 -17.56 6.01 7.65
C ASN A 121 -16.10 6.47 7.64
N HIS A 122 -15.22 5.80 6.87
CA HIS A 122 -13.82 6.18 6.73
C HIS A 122 -13.21 5.71 5.41
N ASN A 123 -12.11 6.34 5.02
CA ASN A 123 -11.37 6.05 3.78
C ASN A 123 -10.13 5.15 3.97
N ARG A 124 -10.03 4.43 5.09
CA ARG A 124 -8.98 3.40 5.25
C ARG A 124 -9.31 2.14 4.44
N ARG A 125 -8.35 1.55 3.75
CA ARG A 125 -8.48 0.29 2.99
C ARG A 125 -7.20 -0.54 3.09
N VAL A 126 -7.31 -1.86 2.94
CA VAL A 126 -6.16 -2.78 2.86
C VAL A 126 -5.80 -3.11 1.41
N CYS A 127 -4.61 -3.67 1.17
CA CYS A 127 -4.10 -4.07 -0.15
C CYS A 127 -5.13 -4.85 -0.98
N TYR A 128 -5.82 -5.82 -0.35
CA TYR A 128 -6.87 -6.60 -1.00
C TYR A 128 -8.04 -5.72 -1.51
N GLU A 129 -8.49 -4.76 -0.70
CA GLU A 129 -9.56 -3.83 -1.09
C GLU A 129 -9.11 -2.88 -2.20
N PHE A 130 -7.87 -2.36 -2.11
CA PHE A 130 -7.29 -1.54 -3.18
C PHE A 130 -7.24 -2.28 -4.51
N ALA A 131 -6.73 -3.51 -4.50
CA ALA A 131 -6.60 -4.34 -5.68
C ALA A 131 -7.98 -4.64 -6.31
N ARG A 132 -9.01 -4.95 -5.49
CA ARG A 132 -10.40 -5.12 -5.98
C ARG A 132 -10.93 -3.88 -6.68
N PHE A 133 -10.91 -2.73 -5.98
CA PHE A 133 -11.50 -1.50 -6.51
C PHE A 133 -10.81 -1.07 -7.79
N TYR A 134 -9.49 -1.19 -7.81
CA TYR A 134 -8.72 -0.70 -8.92
C TYR A 134 -8.83 -1.62 -10.14
N ALA A 135 -8.74 -2.95 -9.97
CA ALA A 135 -8.99 -3.89 -11.05
C ALA A 135 -10.41 -3.73 -11.61
N LYS A 136 -11.41 -3.55 -10.74
CA LYS A 136 -12.80 -3.31 -11.16
C LYS A 136 -12.94 -2.02 -11.96
N ALA A 137 -12.36 -0.92 -11.50
CA ALA A 137 -12.44 0.37 -12.16
C ALA A 137 -11.80 0.34 -13.55
N ILE A 138 -10.67 -0.37 -13.70
CA ILE A 138 -10.04 -0.59 -15.00
C ILE A 138 -10.93 -1.43 -15.93
N ASN A 139 -11.47 -2.54 -15.43
CA ASN A 139 -12.33 -3.42 -16.23
C ASN A 139 -13.63 -2.74 -16.68
N GLU A 140 -14.20 -1.85 -15.89
CA GLU A 140 -15.36 -1.06 -16.33
C GLU A 140 -15.04 -0.12 -17.50
N MET A 141 -13.82 0.42 -17.56
CA MET A 141 -13.35 1.19 -18.72
C MET A 141 -13.09 0.34 -19.97
N LEU A 142 -13.01 -0.99 -19.81
CA LEU A 142 -12.73 -1.95 -20.87
C LEU A 142 -13.99 -2.69 -21.37
N ILE A 143 -15.19 -2.34 -20.90
CA ILE A 143 -16.43 -3.01 -21.35
C ILE A 143 -16.58 -2.90 -22.87
N GLY A 144 -16.62 -4.05 -23.55
CA GLY A 144 -16.66 -4.15 -25.01
C GLY A 144 -15.29 -4.12 -25.70
N ASN A 145 -14.19 -4.09 -24.93
CA ASN A 145 -12.80 -4.14 -25.41
C ASN A 145 -12.04 -5.28 -24.73
N ASP A 146 -11.77 -6.34 -25.49
CA ASP A 146 -11.09 -7.55 -25.01
C ASP A 146 -9.54 -7.50 -25.09
N ASN A 147 -8.96 -6.34 -25.40
CA ASN A 147 -7.51 -6.21 -25.61
C ASN A 147 -6.70 -6.33 -24.32
N CYS A 148 -7.28 -5.93 -23.20
CA CYS A 148 -6.66 -5.97 -21.88
C CYS A 148 -7.65 -6.52 -20.84
N GLU A 149 -7.13 -6.97 -19.71
CA GLU A 149 -7.91 -7.31 -18.52
C GLU A 149 -7.09 -6.93 -17.28
N ALA A 150 -7.77 -6.39 -16.27
CA ALA A 150 -7.20 -6.17 -14.95
C ALA A 150 -7.70 -7.24 -13.98
N PHE A 151 -6.82 -7.71 -13.10
CA PHE A 151 -7.14 -8.66 -12.05
C PHE A 151 -6.25 -8.44 -10.84
N MET A 152 -6.56 -9.13 -9.75
CA MET A 152 -5.73 -9.09 -8.56
C MET A 152 -4.57 -10.08 -8.72
N LEU A 153 -3.38 -9.65 -8.31
CA LEU A 153 -2.20 -10.49 -8.15
C LEU A 153 -1.87 -10.52 -6.66
N GLY A 154 -1.77 -11.70 -6.06
CA GLY A 154 -1.38 -11.85 -4.67
C GLY A 154 -0.26 -12.87 -4.52
N ASP A 155 0.56 -12.74 -3.49
CA ASP A 155 1.44 -13.83 -3.10
C ASP A 155 0.61 -15.01 -2.54
N LYS A 156 1.15 -16.23 -2.61
CA LYS A 156 0.45 -17.42 -2.12
C LYS A 156 0.21 -17.41 -0.62
N GLU A 157 0.99 -16.63 0.14
CA GLU A 157 0.89 -16.50 1.60
C GLU A 157 -0.12 -15.42 2.02
N ASN A 158 -0.73 -14.71 1.05
CA ASN A 158 -1.73 -13.67 1.23
C ASN A 158 -1.22 -12.41 1.95
N LEU A 159 0.07 -12.12 1.88
CA LEU A 159 0.71 -11.00 2.57
C LEU A 159 0.47 -9.65 1.88
N HIS A 160 0.42 -9.64 0.55
CA HIS A 160 0.27 -8.45 -0.27
C HIS A 160 -0.54 -8.74 -1.53
N TYR A 161 -1.31 -7.74 -1.95
CA TYR A 161 -2.18 -7.82 -3.12
C TYR A 161 -2.05 -6.55 -3.94
N VAL A 162 -1.87 -6.73 -5.24
CA VAL A 162 -1.66 -5.66 -6.23
C VAL A 162 -2.57 -5.91 -7.43
N VAL A 163 -2.60 -4.97 -8.39
CA VAL A 163 -3.33 -5.17 -9.64
C VAL A 163 -2.37 -5.58 -10.74
N GLY A 164 -2.67 -6.70 -11.40
CA GLY A 164 -2.12 -7.02 -12.71
C GLY A 164 -3.01 -6.43 -13.80
N LEU A 165 -2.43 -5.71 -14.76
CA LEU A 165 -3.10 -5.32 -16.00
C LEU A 165 -2.30 -5.88 -17.17
N THR A 166 -2.92 -6.72 -17.98
CA THR A 166 -2.25 -7.37 -19.10
C THR A 166 -3.10 -7.38 -20.35
N GLY A 167 -2.42 -7.37 -21.50
CA GLY A 167 -2.98 -7.48 -22.82
C GLY A 167 -1.92 -7.83 -23.86
N ASN A 168 -2.26 -7.67 -25.12
CA ASN A 168 -1.32 -7.93 -26.22
C ASN A 168 -0.10 -7.00 -26.20
N GLU A 169 -0.27 -5.75 -25.77
CA GLU A 169 0.74 -4.70 -25.86
C GLU A 169 1.68 -4.65 -24.66
N TYR A 170 1.13 -4.78 -23.46
CA TYR A 170 1.88 -4.71 -22.21
C TYR A 170 1.35 -5.65 -21.13
N SER A 171 2.19 -5.86 -20.12
CA SER A 171 1.89 -6.52 -18.86
C SER A 171 2.49 -5.66 -17.76
N ILE A 172 1.66 -5.19 -16.83
CA ILE A 172 2.09 -4.29 -15.77
C ILE A 172 1.51 -4.70 -14.42
N ILE A 173 2.25 -4.40 -13.37
CA ILE A 173 1.80 -4.47 -11.98
C ILE A 173 1.60 -3.04 -11.48
N LEU A 174 0.47 -2.80 -10.84
CA LEU A 174 0.12 -1.52 -10.25
C LEU A 174 -0.04 -1.73 -8.73
N ASP A 175 0.89 -1.15 -7.97
CA ASP A 175 1.03 -1.33 -6.53
C ASP A 175 1.02 0.02 -5.80
N PRO A 176 -0.17 0.54 -5.45
CA PRO A 176 -0.26 1.81 -4.72
C PRO A 176 0.32 1.74 -3.31
N ASP A 177 0.50 0.54 -2.74
CA ASP A 177 0.84 0.30 -1.34
C ASP A 177 2.08 -0.58 -1.11
N ASP A 178 3.07 -0.50 -2.00
CA ASP A 178 4.37 -1.18 -1.90
C ASP A 178 5.00 -1.03 -0.50
N PHE A 179 5.14 -2.16 0.21
CA PHE A 179 5.69 -2.18 1.57
C PHE A 179 7.21 -2.01 1.65
N ASN A 180 7.92 -2.19 0.54
CA ASN A 180 9.38 -2.09 0.49
C ASN A 180 9.85 -0.65 0.29
N ASN A 181 8.95 0.24 -0.13
CA ASN A 181 9.23 1.65 -0.36
C ASN A 181 8.24 2.54 0.40
N ILE A 182 8.45 3.85 0.33
CA ILE A 182 7.38 4.81 0.66
C ILE A 182 6.25 4.57 -0.35
N LYS A 183 5.03 4.31 0.12
CA LYS A 183 3.91 3.95 -0.74
C LYS A 183 3.49 5.10 -1.62
N ASP A 184 2.94 4.81 -2.79
CA ASP A 184 2.37 5.86 -3.64
C ASP A 184 1.15 6.55 -3.00
N LEU A 185 0.44 5.83 -2.12
CA LEU A 185 -0.56 6.40 -1.20
C LEU A 185 -0.02 7.59 -0.37
N THR A 186 1.28 7.63 -0.10
CA THR A 186 1.97 8.70 0.62
C THR A 186 2.69 9.64 -0.32
N ARG A 187 3.42 9.11 -1.32
CA ARG A 187 4.20 9.89 -2.28
C ARG A 187 3.33 10.92 -2.99
N LEU A 188 2.13 10.54 -3.44
CA LEU A 188 1.23 11.48 -4.11
C LEU A 188 0.65 12.55 -3.18
N LYS A 189 0.41 12.25 -1.89
CA LYS A 189 0.00 13.25 -0.89
C LYS A 189 1.11 14.26 -0.58
N LEU A 190 2.37 13.86 -0.78
CA LEU A 190 3.56 14.71 -0.67
C LEU A 190 3.94 15.40 -2.00
N GLY A 191 3.23 15.14 -3.10
CA GLY A 191 3.56 15.69 -4.42
C GLY A 191 4.76 15.03 -5.11
N LEU A 192 5.17 13.84 -4.65
CA LEU A 192 6.31 13.09 -5.17
C LEU A 192 5.93 12.21 -6.38
N ALA A 193 6.95 11.82 -7.15
CA ALA A 193 6.84 10.94 -8.32
C ALA A 193 6.35 9.56 -7.88
N ILE A 194 5.49 8.90 -8.65
CA ILE A 194 5.08 7.53 -8.32
C ILE A 194 6.18 6.52 -8.66
N ASN A 195 6.29 5.45 -7.86
CA ASN A 195 7.25 4.36 -8.08
C ASN A 195 6.65 2.95 -7.94
N GLY A 196 5.35 2.82 -7.63
CA GLY A 196 4.66 1.55 -7.44
C GLY A 196 4.17 0.87 -8.73
N ILE A 197 4.58 1.35 -9.91
CA ILE A 197 4.20 0.74 -11.19
C ILE A 197 5.40 -0.01 -11.77
N LYS A 198 5.25 -1.33 -11.91
CA LYS A 198 6.26 -2.20 -12.53
C LYS A 198 5.79 -2.65 -13.91
N ILE A 199 6.55 -2.30 -14.94
CA ILE A 199 6.30 -2.74 -16.31
C ILE A 199 7.06 -4.05 -16.55
N LEU A 200 6.35 -5.15 -16.73
CA LEU A 200 6.93 -6.46 -17.06
C LEU A 200 7.22 -6.57 -18.55
N ARG A 201 6.32 -5.99 -19.36
CA ARG A 201 6.41 -5.92 -20.81
C ARG A 201 5.68 -4.68 -21.31
N ASP A 202 6.25 -4.00 -22.29
CA ASP A 202 5.62 -2.89 -23.02
C ASP A 202 6.26 -2.76 -24.40
N ASN A 203 5.63 -3.35 -25.43
CA ASN A 203 6.27 -3.56 -26.73
C ASN A 203 6.55 -2.23 -27.48
N SER A 204 5.68 -1.23 -27.33
CA SER A 204 5.80 0.09 -27.98
C SER A 204 6.24 1.21 -27.03
N GLY A 205 6.43 0.89 -25.74
CA GLY A 205 6.72 1.85 -24.69
C GLY A 205 5.54 2.77 -24.38
N LYS A 206 4.30 2.33 -24.67
CA LYS A 206 3.11 3.16 -24.55
C LYS A 206 2.81 3.48 -23.09
N PHE A 207 2.87 2.48 -22.23
CA PHE A 207 2.57 2.65 -20.81
C PHE A 207 3.73 3.38 -20.11
N GLN A 208 4.98 3.07 -20.45
CA GLN A 208 6.15 3.77 -19.91
C GLN A 208 6.06 5.28 -20.19
N LYS A 209 5.71 5.69 -21.41
CA LYS A 209 5.51 7.11 -21.75
C LYS A 209 4.43 7.78 -20.91
N ALA A 210 3.33 7.07 -20.63
CA ALA A 210 2.25 7.60 -19.79
C ALA A 210 2.74 7.82 -18.34
N VAL A 211 3.51 6.87 -17.79
CA VAL A 211 4.14 7.00 -16.46
C VAL A 211 5.16 8.14 -16.42
N ASP A 212 6.02 8.24 -17.43
CA ASP A 212 7.01 9.31 -17.55
C ASP A 212 6.35 10.69 -17.60
N LYS A 213 5.30 10.83 -18.43
CA LYS A 213 4.49 12.06 -18.52
C LYS A 213 3.83 12.38 -17.18
N PHE A 214 3.28 11.37 -16.51
CA PHE A 214 2.67 11.55 -15.19
C PHE A 214 3.69 12.04 -14.15
N ASN A 215 4.94 11.59 -14.23
CA ASN A 215 6.02 11.96 -13.29
C ASN A 215 6.85 13.19 -13.71
N GLN A 216 6.62 13.77 -14.88
CA GLN A 216 7.52 14.75 -15.55
C GLN A 216 8.00 15.93 -14.68
N ASP A 217 7.17 16.42 -13.74
CA ASP A 217 7.49 17.55 -12.87
C ASP A 217 7.60 17.18 -11.39
N LYS A 218 7.57 15.89 -11.06
CA LYS A 218 7.59 15.41 -9.68
C LYS A 218 9.00 15.02 -9.25
N LYS A 219 9.31 15.25 -7.97
CA LYS A 219 10.58 14.86 -7.36
C LYS A 219 10.46 13.49 -6.69
N ASN A 220 11.58 12.82 -6.47
CA ASN A 220 11.62 11.56 -5.73
C ASN A 220 11.65 11.76 -4.20
N GLU A 221 12.07 12.95 -3.76
CA GLU A 221 12.18 13.36 -2.38
C GLU A 221 11.71 14.82 -2.21
N LEU A 222 11.28 15.17 -1.00
CA LEU A 222 10.90 16.55 -0.66
C LEU A 222 12.13 17.47 -0.69
N PRO A 223 12.09 18.60 -1.43
CA PRO A 223 13.22 19.54 -1.50
C PRO A 223 13.65 20.07 -0.13
N GLU A 224 12.71 20.25 0.80
CA GLU A 224 12.97 20.67 2.17
C GLU A 224 13.81 19.62 2.91
N VAL A 225 13.51 18.33 2.70
CA VAL A 225 14.25 17.22 3.31
C VAL A 225 15.63 17.07 2.69
N GLU A 226 15.76 17.18 1.36
CA GLU A 226 17.07 17.20 0.66
C GLU A 226 17.96 18.30 1.24
N LYS A 227 17.43 19.52 1.33
CA LYS A 227 18.15 20.66 1.90
C LYS A 227 18.51 20.45 3.37
N THR A 228 17.60 19.91 4.19
CA THR A 228 17.92 19.61 5.59
C THR A 228 19.03 18.55 5.69
N ARG A 229 19.03 17.53 4.82
CA ARG A 229 20.07 16.50 4.77
C ARG A 229 21.44 17.14 4.48
N GLU A 230 21.54 17.98 3.46
CA GLU A 230 22.80 18.67 3.10
C GLU A 230 23.37 19.53 4.24
N ASN A 231 22.51 20.09 5.10
CA ASN A 231 22.93 21.00 6.16
C ASN A 231 23.25 20.31 7.50
N LEU A 232 22.60 19.18 7.81
CA LEU A 232 22.62 18.59 9.15
C LEU A 232 23.13 17.15 9.22
N LYS A 233 23.15 16.40 8.10
CA LYS A 233 23.47 14.98 8.12
C LYS A 233 24.91 14.70 8.59
N ASP A 234 25.85 15.59 8.25
CA ASP A 234 27.24 15.49 8.67
C ASP A 234 27.43 15.96 10.12
N GLY A 235 26.95 15.14 11.08
CA GLY A 235 27.30 15.26 12.50
C GLY A 235 26.14 15.43 13.48
N ASN A 236 24.89 15.58 13.04
CA ASN A 236 23.73 15.66 13.94
C ASN A 236 22.45 14.98 13.40
N PHE A 237 22.48 13.65 13.27
CA PHE A 237 21.36 12.83 12.80
C PHE A 237 20.06 13.08 13.55
N ILE A 238 20.11 13.29 14.86
CA ILE A 238 18.89 13.53 15.65
C ILE A 238 18.27 14.89 15.32
N GLU A 239 19.08 15.93 15.13
CA GLU A 239 18.56 17.23 14.69
C GLU A 239 18.00 17.13 13.27
N TYR A 240 18.68 16.40 12.37
CA TYR A 240 18.14 16.08 11.05
C TYR A 240 16.77 15.40 11.13
N PHE A 241 16.64 14.29 11.88
CA PHE A 241 15.37 13.58 12.02
C PHE A 241 14.27 14.46 12.62
N LYS A 242 14.58 15.28 13.64
CA LYS A 242 13.61 16.23 14.21
C LYS A 242 13.16 17.26 13.19
N SER A 243 14.07 17.79 12.37
CA SER A 243 13.71 18.71 11.29
C SER A 243 12.81 18.05 10.26
N VAL A 244 13.09 16.80 9.87
CA VAL A 244 12.22 16.04 8.95
C VAL A 244 10.83 15.82 9.55
N VAL A 245 10.72 15.52 10.85
CA VAL A 245 9.43 15.43 11.56
C VAL A 245 8.63 16.73 11.42
N GLU A 246 9.25 17.88 11.65
CA GLU A 246 8.57 19.18 11.52
C GLU A 246 8.17 19.51 10.08
N ILE A 247 9.01 19.15 9.09
CA ILE A 247 8.65 19.25 7.67
C ILE A 247 7.40 18.41 7.40
N LEU A 248 7.39 17.12 7.77
CA LEU A 248 6.28 16.22 7.51
C LEU A 248 4.98 16.62 8.20
N LYS A 249 5.04 17.25 9.39
CA LYS A 249 3.86 17.83 10.06
C LYS A 249 3.20 18.94 9.27
N SER A 250 3.95 19.66 8.43
CA SER A 250 3.38 20.69 7.55
C SER A 250 2.57 20.10 6.38
N TYR A 251 2.72 18.81 6.10
CA TYR A 251 1.95 18.09 5.10
C TYR A 251 0.76 17.35 5.72
N ASN A 252 -0.32 17.25 4.94
CA ASN A 252 -1.52 16.52 5.34
C ASN A 252 -1.39 15.01 5.05
N ILE A 253 -0.40 14.37 5.64
CA ILE A 253 -0.22 12.91 5.58
C ILE A 253 -0.83 12.23 6.82
N ASP A 254 -1.28 11.01 6.67
CA ASP A 254 -1.77 10.19 7.79
C ASP A 254 -0.61 9.61 8.64
N SER A 255 -0.94 8.87 9.70
CA SER A 255 0.07 8.25 10.58
C SER A 255 0.95 7.24 9.85
N GLN A 256 0.38 6.47 8.93
CA GLN A 256 1.13 5.47 8.17
C GLN A 256 2.12 6.14 7.21
N GLY A 257 1.71 7.19 6.51
CA GLY A 257 2.58 7.96 5.63
C GLY A 257 3.72 8.67 6.38
N PHE A 258 3.42 9.21 7.57
CA PHE A 258 4.47 9.76 8.44
C PHE A 258 5.47 8.68 8.87
N TYR A 259 4.95 7.52 9.32
CA TYR A 259 5.76 6.41 9.79
C TYR A 259 6.73 5.90 8.73
N GLU A 260 6.23 5.58 7.53
CA GLU A 260 7.07 4.98 6.49
C GLU A 260 8.10 5.95 5.93
N TYR A 261 7.77 7.25 5.83
CA TYR A 261 8.75 8.25 5.42
C TYR A 261 9.87 8.36 6.46
N MET A 262 9.53 8.51 7.74
CA MET A 262 10.53 8.61 8.82
C MET A 262 11.33 7.32 8.97
N LYS A 263 10.69 6.15 8.88
CA LYS A 263 11.37 4.84 8.89
C LYS A 263 12.39 4.76 7.76
N SER A 264 12.00 5.13 6.53
CA SER A 264 12.91 5.14 5.39
C SER A 264 14.12 6.06 5.62
N ILE A 265 13.93 7.23 6.23
CA ILE A 265 15.04 8.15 6.54
C ILE A 265 15.97 7.59 7.62
N VAL A 266 15.43 6.94 8.65
CA VAL A 266 16.23 6.32 9.72
C VAL A 266 17.03 5.12 9.19
N GLU A 267 16.40 4.26 8.39
CA GLU A 267 17.02 3.04 7.86
C GLU A 267 18.08 3.33 6.78
N GLN A 268 17.98 4.47 6.08
CA GLN A 268 19.04 4.95 5.17
C GLN A 268 20.36 5.25 5.90
N GLU A 269 20.33 5.44 7.21
CA GLU A 269 21.51 5.62 8.05
C GLU A 269 21.97 4.31 8.72
N GLU A 270 21.48 3.16 8.24
CA GLU A 270 21.79 1.83 8.78
C GLU A 270 21.41 1.65 10.26
N ILE A 271 20.46 2.46 10.74
CA ILE A 271 19.93 2.37 12.10
C ILE A 271 18.80 1.34 12.13
N GLU A 272 19.01 0.26 12.88
CA GLU A 272 17.98 -0.74 13.11
C GLU A 272 16.81 -0.17 13.91
N THR A 273 15.59 -0.49 13.47
CA THR A 273 14.37 -0.09 14.15
C THR A 273 13.61 -1.31 14.68
N GLU A 274 13.08 -1.19 15.90
CA GLU A 274 12.18 -2.16 16.51
C GLU A 274 10.73 -1.68 16.35
N LYS A 275 9.87 -2.53 15.80
CA LYS A 275 8.45 -2.24 15.60
C LYS A 275 7.71 -2.25 16.95
N VAL A 276 6.92 -1.21 17.20
CA VAL A 276 6.00 -1.13 18.34
C VAL A 276 4.63 -0.62 17.89
N TRP A 277 3.56 -1.08 18.53
CA TRP A 277 2.19 -0.70 18.17
C TRP A 277 1.61 0.27 19.18
N LYS A 278 1.13 1.43 18.72
CA LYS A 278 0.40 2.36 19.57
C LYS A 278 -1.10 2.10 19.46
N LYS A 279 -1.73 1.78 20.59
CA LYS A 279 -3.17 1.65 20.75
C LYS A 279 -3.82 3.03 20.66
N ILE A 280 -4.90 3.10 19.90
CA ILE A 280 -5.70 4.30 19.68
C ILE A 280 -7.13 3.96 20.06
N ASN A 281 -7.63 4.66 21.08
CA ASN A 281 -9.02 4.58 21.51
C ASN A 281 -9.76 5.81 20.98
N GLY A 282 -10.47 5.66 19.87
CA GLY A 282 -11.47 6.62 19.44
C GLY A 282 -12.81 6.40 20.15
N ASP A 283 -13.74 7.32 19.98
CA ASP A 283 -15.07 7.28 20.62
C ASP A 283 -15.83 5.96 20.34
N ASN A 284 -15.60 5.32 19.20
CA ASN A 284 -16.21 4.04 18.79
C ASN A 284 -15.23 3.05 18.15
N GLU A 285 -13.92 3.31 18.17
CA GLU A 285 -12.93 2.50 17.45
C GLU A 285 -11.70 2.24 18.33
N LYS A 286 -11.34 0.96 18.47
CA LYS A 286 -10.01 0.55 18.94
C LYS A 286 -9.18 0.15 17.73
N ARG A 287 -8.03 0.78 17.53
CA ARG A 287 -7.07 0.41 16.48
C ARG A 287 -5.63 0.50 16.96
N TYR A 288 -4.72 -0.11 16.23
CA TYR A 288 -3.29 -0.03 16.47
C TYR A 288 -2.60 0.58 15.25
N ALA A 289 -1.74 1.57 15.50
CA ALA A 289 -0.91 2.17 14.47
C ALA A 289 0.55 1.78 14.66
N ARG A 290 1.29 1.67 13.55
CA ARG A 290 2.71 1.34 13.58
C ARG A 290 3.57 2.50 14.04
N CYS A 291 4.41 2.24 15.03
CA CYS A 291 5.47 3.11 15.51
C CYS A 291 6.79 2.34 15.49
N SER A 292 7.92 3.03 15.70
CA SER A 292 9.22 2.37 15.83
C SER A 292 10.02 2.92 16.99
N ILE A 293 10.86 2.08 17.57
CA ILE A 293 11.88 2.46 18.53
C ILE A 293 13.25 2.20 17.92
N PHE A 294 14.23 3.05 18.19
CA PHE A 294 15.61 2.82 17.76
C PHE A 294 16.60 3.43 18.75
N ASN A 295 17.84 2.94 18.72
CA ASN A 295 18.91 3.44 19.56
C ASN A 295 19.88 4.29 18.74
N LEU A 296 20.23 5.46 19.27
CA LEU A 296 21.25 6.33 18.69
C LEU A 296 21.94 7.12 19.81
N ASP A 297 23.26 7.24 19.76
CA ASP A 297 24.07 7.98 20.76
C ASP A 297 23.75 7.62 22.22
N SER A 298 23.63 6.32 22.50
CA SER A 298 23.28 5.77 23.84
C SER A 298 21.91 6.19 24.38
N LYS A 299 21.02 6.69 23.52
CA LYS A 299 19.63 7.04 23.84
C LYS A 299 18.68 6.20 23.01
N THR A 300 17.53 5.90 23.59
CA THR A 300 16.43 5.22 22.92
C THR A 300 15.40 6.24 22.50
N TYR A 301 14.99 6.19 21.23
CA TYR A 301 14.05 7.10 20.63
C TYR A 301 12.78 6.37 20.23
N LEU A 302 11.63 6.99 20.50
CA LEU A 302 10.32 6.58 19.98
C LEU A 302 9.94 7.49 18.82
N LEU A 303 9.79 6.90 17.65
CA LEU A 303 9.10 7.46 16.50
C LEU A 303 7.61 7.14 16.63
N ASP A 304 6.85 8.09 17.17
CA ASP A 304 5.40 7.98 17.34
C ASP A 304 4.69 8.51 16.10
N SER A 305 4.05 7.61 15.34
CA SER A 305 3.39 7.96 14.09
C SER A 305 2.03 8.63 14.25
N VAL A 306 1.38 8.41 15.40
CA VAL A 306 0.05 8.96 15.70
C VAL A 306 0.18 10.41 16.09
N ASP A 307 1.07 10.68 17.03
CA ASP A 307 1.33 12.04 17.50
C ASP A 307 2.32 12.78 16.58
N LYS A 308 2.91 12.04 15.63
CA LYS A 308 3.94 12.50 14.69
C LYS A 308 5.12 13.13 15.42
N THR A 309 5.68 12.40 16.39
CA THR A 309 6.78 12.91 17.22
C THR A 309 7.98 11.98 17.23
N LEU A 310 9.13 12.56 17.54
CA LEU A 310 10.35 11.83 17.88
C LEU A 310 10.77 12.22 19.29
N SER A 311 10.66 11.29 20.24
CA SER A 311 10.90 11.54 21.65
C SER A 311 11.95 10.59 22.22
N ILE A 312 12.71 11.04 23.22
CA ILE A 312 13.61 10.16 23.96
C ILE A 312 12.77 9.43 25.01
N ILE A 313 12.92 8.11 25.08
CA ILE A 313 12.19 7.27 26.02
C ILE A 313 13.15 6.42 26.86
N ASN A 314 12.63 5.91 27.97
CA ASN A 314 13.20 4.73 28.63
C ASN A 314 12.23 3.57 28.39
N ASN A 315 12.68 2.52 27.71
CA ASN A 315 11.86 1.35 27.37
C ASN A 315 11.18 0.72 28.60
N GLU A 316 11.80 0.77 29.78
CA GLU A 316 11.22 0.21 31.01
C GLU A 316 9.97 0.97 31.49
N ASN A 317 9.86 2.25 31.12
CA ASN A 317 8.80 3.15 31.54
C ASN A 317 7.76 3.42 30.44
N LEU A 318 7.87 2.75 29.28
CA LEU A 318 6.88 2.90 28.23
C LEU A 318 5.55 2.31 28.72
N ASP A 319 4.47 3.09 28.59
CA ASP A 319 3.14 2.64 29.01
C ASP A 319 2.71 1.42 28.19
N LYS A 320 2.70 0.26 28.84
CA LYS A 320 2.36 -1.04 28.22
C LYS A 320 0.88 -1.16 27.87
N ASP A 321 0.01 -0.31 28.44
CA ASP A 321 -1.41 -0.28 28.07
C ASP A 321 -1.64 0.49 26.76
N THR A 322 -0.70 1.39 26.41
CA THR A 322 -0.73 2.20 25.19
C THR A 322 0.16 1.63 24.10
N PHE A 323 1.36 1.15 24.44
CA PHE A 323 2.35 0.63 23.49
C PHE A 323 2.53 -0.87 23.66
N VAL A 324 2.26 -1.61 22.58
CA VAL A 324 2.30 -3.07 22.55
C VAL A 324 3.47 -3.54 21.69
N PHE A 325 4.34 -4.34 22.28
CA PHE A 325 5.42 -5.05 21.61
C PHE A 325 4.97 -6.46 21.25
N ASN A 326 5.42 -6.97 20.11
CA ASN A 326 5.21 -8.37 19.69
C ASN A 326 3.82 -8.91 20.04
N PRO A 327 2.73 -8.30 19.53
CA PRO A 327 1.40 -8.70 19.91
C PRO A 327 1.20 -10.19 19.63
N GLU A 328 0.79 -10.95 20.64
CA GLU A 328 0.29 -12.31 20.46
C GLU A 328 -1.06 -12.25 19.71
N GLU A 329 -1.45 -13.34 19.05
CA GLU A 329 -2.70 -13.46 18.30
C GLU A 329 -3.88 -13.09 19.21
N ASN A 330 -4.42 -11.89 19.02
CA ASN A 330 -5.55 -11.39 19.78
C ASN A 330 -6.59 -10.88 18.80
N GLU A 331 -7.58 -11.72 18.51
CA GLU A 331 -8.84 -11.22 17.98
C GLU A 331 -9.43 -10.25 19.00
N TYR A 332 -9.67 -9.01 18.59
CA TYR A 332 -10.46 -8.09 19.38
C TYR A 332 -11.56 -7.52 18.48
N PRO A 333 -12.73 -7.19 19.04
CA PRO A 333 -13.80 -6.56 18.26
C PRO A 333 -13.30 -5.28 17.60
N TYR A 334 -13.10 -5.32 16.28
CA TYR A 334 -12.77 -4.16 15.47
C TYR A 334 -14.05 -3.66 14.79
N TYR A 335 -14.33 -2.37 14.95
CA TYR A 335 -15.53 -1.74 14.40
C TYR A 335 -15.32 -1.13 13.01
N GLY A 336 -14.09 -1.06 12.50
CA GLY A 336 -13.81 -0.57 11.14
C GLY A 336 -14.01 -1.63 10.05
N GLY A 337 -14.44 -2.83 10.44
CA GLY A 337 -14.65 -3.97 9.56
C GLY A 337 -14.32 -5.25 10.31
#